data_AF-A0A921HNW2-F1
#
_entry.id   AF-A0A921HNW2-F1
#
_cell.length_a   1.000
_cell.length_b   1.000
_cell.length_c   1.000
_cell.angle_alpha   90.00
_cell.angle_beta   90.00
_cell.angle_gamma   90.00
#
_symmetry.space_group_name_H-M   'P 1'
#
loop_
_entity.id
_entity.type
_entity.pdbx_description
1 polymer ?
#
loop_
_entity_poly.entity_id
_entity_poly.type
_entity_poly.pdbx_seq_one_letter_code
_entity_poly.pdbx_strand_id
1 'polypeptide(L)'
;YQVDAEAVRLAGCLMQVQERSRNYHYLQNSDFHPFCEIYKDKYIVHNEQGETSEIHYLQNDVRINFFDTANFYTFRQTSLYGGLPNKTLKVYKGSVVKYIIINRVGRIRISKYYKEPS
;
A
#
# COMPACT_ATOMS: atom_id res chain seq x y z
N TYR A 1 16.36 9.93 4.54
CA TYR A 1 16.81 8.58 4.11
C TYR A 1 15.84 7.48 4.53
N GLN A 2 15.52 7.32 5.82
CA GLN A 2 14.62 6.23 6.28
C GLN A 2 13.20 6.32 5.70
N VAL A 3 12.57 7.50 5.73
CA VAL A 3 11.23 7.70 5.15
C VAL A 3 11.23 7.42 3.64
N ASP A 4 12.26 7.84 2.91
CA ASP A 4 12.41 7.60 1.47
C ASP A 4 12.53 6.10 1.17
N ALA A 5 13.38 5.39 1.92
CA ALA A 5 13.55 3.94 1.78
C ALA A 5 12.25 3.19 2.08
N GLU A 6 11.55 3.59 3.14
CA GLU A 6 10.28 2.98 3.53
C GLU A 6 9.18 3.23 2.49
N ALA A 7 9.09 4.46 1.96
CA ALA A 7 8.15 4.78 0.91
C ALA A 7 8.40 3.97 -0.38
N VAL A 8 9.67 3.77 -0.73
CA VAL A 8 10.07 2.93 -1.88
C VAL A 8 9.71 1.47 -1.62
N ARG A 9 10.04 0.94 -0.43
CA ARG A 9 9.74 -0.44 -0.03
C ARG A 9 8.24 -0.73 -0.09
N LEU A 10 7.43 0.10 0.56
CA LEU A 10 5.98 -0.04 0.54
C LEU A 10 5.40 0.11 -0.87
N ALA A 11 5.83 1.11 -1.65
CA ALA A 11 5.37 1.25 -3.03
C ALA A 11 5.70 0.01 -3.88
N GLY A 12 6.89 -0.58 -3.70
CA GLY A 12 7.29 -1.83 -4.34
C GLY A 12 6.37 -3.00 -3.97
N CYS A 13 6.07 -3.17 -2.69
CA CYS A 13 5.11 -4.20 -2.24
C CYS A 13 3.73 -4.01 -2.88
N LEU A 14 3.22 -2.78 -2.95
CA LEU A 14 1.93 -2.50 -3.58
C LEU A 14 1.94 -2.79 -5.09
N MET A 15 3.05 -2.47 -5.77
CA MET A 15 3.21 -2.81 -7.19
C MET A 15 3.24 -4.33 -7.41
N GLN A 16 3.94 -5.09 -6.56
CA GLN A 16 3.95 -6.56 -6.63
C GLN A 16 2.58 -7.17 -6.39
N VAL A 17 1.84 -6.69 -5.38
CA VAL A 17 0.45 -7.11 -5.13
C VAL A 17 -0.42 -6.87 -6.37
N GLN A 18 -0.27 -5.71 -7.02
CA GLN A 18 -1.01 -5.38 -8.24
C GLN A 18 -0.64 -6.27 -9.42
N GLU A 19 0.64 -6.57 -9.61
CA GLU A 19 1.12 -7.44 -10.69
C GLU A 19 0.64 -8.89 -10.49
N ARG A 20 0.81 -9.44 -9.30
CA ARG A 20 0.34 -10.79 -8.95
C ARG A 20 -1.18 -10.90 -9.07
N SER A 21 -1.92 -9.86 -8.67
CA SER A 21 -3.37 -9.80 -8.86
C SER A 21 -3.81 -9.74 -10.31
N ARG A 22 -2.97 -9.30 -11.26
CA ARG A 22 -3.27 -9.37 -12.71
C ARG A 22 -2.98 -10.75 -13.30
N ASN A 23 -2.02 -11.47 -12.72
CA ASN A 23 -1.59 -12.79 -13.15
C ASN A 23 -2.35 -13.94 -12.45
N TYR A 24 -3.46 -13.65 -11.76
CA TYR A 24 -4.24 -14.64 -10.99
C TYR A 24 -4.80 -15.80 -11.82
N HIS A 25 -4.84 -15.69 -13.16
CA HIS A 25 -5.16 -16.80 -14.05
C HIS A 25 -4.19 -18.00 -13.94
N TYR A 26 -3.03 -17.83 -13.30
CA TYR A 26 -2.05 -18.90 -13.05
C TYR A 26 -2.12 -19.50 -11.63
N LEU A 27 -3.02 -19.03 -10.77
CA LEU A 27 -3.20 -19.58 -9.41
C LEU A 27 -4.23 -20.72 -9.44
N GLN A 28 -3.90 -21.85 -8.81
CA GLN A 28 -4.73 -23.07 -8.81
C GLN A 28 -6.13 -22.88 -8.17
N ASN A 29 -6.33 -21.82 -7.38
CA ASN A 29 -7.61 -21.43 -6.80
C ASN A 29 -8.02 -20.05 -7.28
N SER A 30 -9.15 -19.95 -7.98
CA SER A 30 -9.67 -18.73 -8.61
C SER A 30 -10.12 -17.64 -7.63
N ASP A 31 -10.31 -17.97 -6.36
CA ASP A 31 -11.03 -17.13 -5.40
C ASP A 31 -10.10 -16.26 -4.53
N PHE A 32 -8.80 -16.54 -4.53
CA PHE A 32 -7.84 -15.73 -3.78
C PHE A 32 -7.20 -14.64 -4.65
N HIS A 33 -7.29 -13.41 -4.17
CA HIS A 33 -6.61 -12.26 -4.77
C HIS A 33 -5.62 -11.66 -3.78
N PRO A 34 -4.32 -11.54 -4.14
CA PRO A 34 -3.33 -10.93 -3.28
C PRO A 34 -3.76 -9.55 -2.80
N PHE A 35 -3.45 -9.24 -1.54
CA PHE A 35 -3.77 -7.95 -0.94
C PHE A 35 -2.73 -7.52 0.08
N CYS A 36 -2.69 -6.21 0.37
CA CYS A 36 -1.83 -5.65 1.39
C CYS A 36 -2.67 -4.90 2.42
N GLU A 37 -2.53 -5.27 3.70
CA GLU A 37 -3.11 -4.53 4.81
C GLU A 37 -2.07 -3.55 5.34
N ILE A 38 -2.39 -2.27 5.33
CA ILE A 38 -1.47 -1.21 5.72
C ILE A 38 -1.98 -0.63 7.03
N TYR A 39 -1.18 -0.72 8.08
CA TYR A 39 -1.43 -0.16 9.39
C TYR A 39 -0.53 1.05 9.62
N LYS A 40 -0.70 1.72 10.76
CA LYS A 40 0.12 2.90 11.12
C LYS A 40 1.59 2.59 11.35
N ASP A 41 1.90 1.37 11.77
CA ASP A 41 3.20 0.92 12.27
C ASP A 41 3.76 -0.31 11.54
N LYS A 42 2.97 -0.91 10.66
CA LYS A 42 3.34 -2.07 9.86
C LYS A 42 2.49 -2.17 8.60
N TYR A 43 2.87 -3.06 7.70
CA TYR A 43 1.98 -3.55 6.66
C TYR A 43 2.19 -5.04 6.46
N ILE A 44 1.13 -5.72 6.04
CA ILE A 44 1.06 -7.18 5.92
C ILE A 44 0.70 -7.50 4.48
N VAL A 45 1.59 -8.21 3.79
CA VAL A 45 1.38 -8.65 2.41
C VAL A 45 0.86 -10.08 2.43
N HIS A 46 -0.33 -10.27 1.87
CA HIS A 46 -0.98 -11.57 1.70
C HIS A 46 -0.83 -11.99 0.25
N ASN A 47 0.17 -12.83 -0.01
CA ASN A 47 0.60 -13.22 -1.34
C ASN A 47 -0.05 -14.51 -1.85
N GLU A 48 -0.34 -15.44 -0.95
CA GLU A 48 -0.84 -16.79 -1.26
C GLU A 48 -1.91 -17.19 -0.23
N GLN A 49 -2.88 -18.01 -0.65
CA GLN A 49 -3.99 -18.44 0.20
C GLN A 49 -3.52 -19.52 1.18
N GLY A 50 -3.71 -19.30 2.48
CA GLY A 50 -3.37 -20.30 3.51
C GLY A 50 -1.87 -20.41 3.82
N GLU A 51 -1.05 -19.58 3.19
CA GLU A 51 0.39 -19.44 3.45
C GLU A 51 0.70 -18.24 4.35
N THR A 52 1.96 -18.17 4.78
CA THR A 52 2.46 -17.17 5.73
C THR A 52 2.46 -15.78 5.11
N SER A 53 1.68 -14.86 5.68
CA SER A 53 1.72 -13.44 5.29
C SER A 53 3.07 -12.82 5.67
N GLU A 54 3.61 -11.98 4.79
CA GLU A 54 4.83 -11.22 5.07
C GLU A 54 4.48 -9.98 5.89
N ILE A 55 4.95 -9.93 7.14
CA ILE A 55 4.74 -8.79 8.03
C ILE A 55 5.97 -7.88 7.99
N HIS A 56 5.77 -6.63 7.57
CA HIS A 56 6.80 -5.61 7.54
C HIS A 56 6.52 -4.55 8.61
N TYR A 57 7.32 -4.57 9.68
CA TYR A 57 7.30 -3.50 10.68
C TYR A 57 8.03 -2.25 10.17
N LEU A 58 7.49 -1.08 10.48
CA LEU A 58 8.16 0.20 10.23
C LEU A 58 9.22 0.42 11.31
N GLN A 59 10.41 0.84 10.89
CA GLN A 59 11.51 1.08 11.83
C GLN A 59 11.57 2.55 12.27
N ASN A 60 12.19 2.76 13.45
CA ASN A 60 12.69 4.07 13.88
C ASN A 60 11.64 5.19 13.82
N ASP A 61 10.47 4.99 14.41
CA ASP A 61 9.36 5.95 14.46
C ASP A 61 8.78 6.37 13.10
N VAL A 62 9.11 5.67 12.02
CA VAL A 62 8.41 5.86 10.75
C VAL A 62 6.97 5.39 10.92
N ARG A 63 6.03 6.20 10.44
CA ARG A 63 4.60 5.93 10.52
C ARG A 63 3.95 6.09 9.16
N ILE A 64 2.83 5.39 8.98
CA ILE A 64 1.93 5.56 7.85
C ILE A 64 0.62 6.16 8.35
N ASN A 65 0.10 7.16 7.64
CA ASN A 65 -1.25 7.66 7.84
C ASN A 65 -2.04 7.60 6.53
N PHE A 66 -3.36 7.50 6.70
CA PHE A 66 -4.35 7.58 5.65
C PHE A 66 -5.16 8.86 5.86
N PHE A 67 -5.65 9.45 4.77
CA PHE A 67 -6.48 10.66 4.86
C PHE A 67 -7.93 10.36 5.25
N ASP A 68 -8.35 9.10 5.11
CA ASP A 68 -9.56 8.54 5.70
C ASP A 68 -9.29 8.18 7.18
N THR A 69 -10.26 8.40 8.08
CA THR A 69 -10.20 8.12 9.54
C THR A 69 -10.08 6.62 9.89
N ALA A 70 -9.62 5.80 8.96
CA ALA A 70 -9.47 4.37 9.10
C ALA A 70 -8.22 4.03 9.92
N ASN A 71 -8.32 2.96 10.71
CA ASN A 71 -7.17 2.43 11.48
C ASN A 71 -6.17 1.67 10.60
N PHE A 72 -6.61 1.20 9.42
CA PHE A 72 -5.79 0.53 8.43
C PHE A 72 -6.44 0.66 7.04
N TYR A 73 -5.68 0.43 5.98
CA TYR A 73 -6.15 0.39 4.59
C TYR A 73 -5.82 -0.95 3.95
N THR A 74 -6.82 -1.60 3.34
CA THR A 74 -6.62 -2.79 2.53
C THR A 74 -6.45 -2.42 1.06
N PHE A 75 -5.25 -2.60 0.53
CA PHE A 75 -4.97 -2.49 -0.89
C PHE A 75 -5.27 -3.81 -1.60
N ARG A 76 -6.23 -3.78 -2.53
CA ARG A 76 -6.47 -4.84 -3.52
C ARG A 76 -6.45 -4.23 -4.91
N GLN A 77 -6.03 -4.98 -5.91
CA GLN A 77 -6.08 -4.50 -7.30
C GLN A 77 -7.52 -4.17 -7.72
N THR A 78 -8.49 -5.00 -7.31
CA THR A 78 -9.92 -4.80 -7.62
C THR A 78 -10.50 -3.55 -6.97
N SER A 79 -9.95 -3.10 -5.83
CA SER A 79 -10.29 -1.82 -5.19
C SER A 79 -9.98 -0.59 -6.06
N LEU A 80 -9.27 -0.76 -7.18
CA LEU A 80 -8.97 0.34 -8.11
C LEU A 80 -10.03 0.47 -9.22
N TYR A 81 -10.77 -0.59 -9.52
CA TYR A 81 -11.65 -0.65 -10.70
C TYR A 81 -13.11 -0.25 -10.43
N GLY A 82 -13.42 0.26 -9.24
CA GLY A 82 -14.78 0.67 -8.84
C GLY A 82 -15.08 2.17 -8.89
N GLY A 83 -14.24 2.99 -9.55
CA GLY A 83 -14.41 4.45 -9.54
C GLY A 83 -14.02 5.13 -8.22
N LEU A 84 -13.28 4.42 -7.36
CA LEU A 84 -12.82 4.95 -6.08
C LEU A 84 -11.81 6.09 -6.27
N PRO A 85 -11.82 7.11 -5.39
CA PRO A 85 -10.92 8.25 -5.48
C PRO A 85 -9.45 7.81 -5.30
N ASN A 86 -8.52 8.64 -5.79
CA ASN A 86 -7.09 8.41 -5.58
C ASN A 86 -6.81 8.14 -4.10
N LYS A 87 -6.09 7.06 -3.81
CA LYS A 87 -5.66 6.73 -2.45
C LYS A 87 -4.27 7.31 -2.24
N THR A 88 -4.08 7.99 -1.13
CA THR A 88 -2.78 8.57 -0.79
C THR A 88 -2.37 8.12 0.60
N LEU A 89 -1.19 7.53 0.69
CA LEU A 89 -0.56 7.10 1.93
C LEU A 89 0.50 8.12 2.31
N LYS A 90 0.46 8.63 3.53
CA LYS A 90 1.49 9.51 4.08
C LYS A 90 2.49 8.67 4.87
N VAL A 91 3.72 8.56 4.39
CA VAL A 91 4.84 7.92 5.12
C VAL A 91 5.67 9.04 5.73
N TYR A 92 5.88 9.04 7.04
CA TYR A 92 6.52 10.16 7.71
C TYR A 92 7.33 9.77 8.95
N LYS A 93 8.26 10.64 9.33
CA LYS A 93 8.99 10.62 10.60
C LYS A 93 9.34 12.06 10.99
N GLY A 94 8.84 12.53 12.13
CA GLY A 94 8.94 13.95 12.50
C GLY A 94 8.34 14.84 11.40
N SER A 95 9.12 15.80 10.90
CA SER A 95 8.73 16.69 9.79
C SER A 95 9.00 16.13 8.40
N VAL A 96 9.71 15.01 8.28
CA VAL A 96 10.05 14.41 6.98
C VAL A 96 8.88 13.57 6.49
N VAL A 97 8.40 13.83 5.28
CA VAL A 97 7.22 13.17 4.71
C VAL A 97 7.43 12.75 3.25
N LYS A 98 6.80 11.64 2.89
CA LYS A 98 6.57 11.17 1.52
C LYS A 98 5.13 10.74 1.37
N TYR A 99 4.62 10.88 0.16
CA TYR A 99 3.27 10.46 -0.20
C TYR A 99 3.35 9.38 -1.26
N ILE A 100 2.74 8.22 -0.99
CA ILE A 100 2.50 7.19 -2.00
C ILE A 100 1.09 7.45 -2.54
N ILE A 101 1.01 7.90 -3.79
CA ILE A 101 -0.24 8.23 -4.46
C ILE A 101 -0.57 7.09 -5.42
N ILE A 102 -1.72 6.48 -5.20
CA ILE A 102 -2.28 5.42 -6.01
C ILE A 102 -3.48 6.02 -6.75
N ASN A 103 -3.36 6.18 -8.07
CA ASN A 103 -4.46 6.76 -8.83
C ASN A 103 -5.56 5.73 -9.13
N ARG A 104 -6.69 6.21 -9.62
CA ARG A 104 -7.86 5.39 -10.02
C ARG A 104 -7.58 4.29 -11.07
N VAL A 105 -6.43 4.28 -11.74
CA VAL A 105 -6.05 3.25 -12.71
C VAL A 105 -4.90 2.36 -12.20
N GLY A 106 -4.56 2.46 -10.91
CA GLY A 106 -3.51 1.67 -10.28
C GLY A 106 -2.09 2.12 -10.61
N ARG A 107 -1.86 3.37 -11.04
CA ARG A 107 -0.49 3.90 -11.09
C ARG A 107 -0.09 4.35 -9.70
N ILE A 108 1.01 3.79 -9.22
CA ILE A 108 1.62 4.09 -7.93
C ILE A 108 2.78 5.05 -8.18
N ARG A 109 2.83 6.17 -7.46
CA ARG A 109 3.93 7.14 -7.52
C ARG A 109 4.30 7.65 -6.13
N ILE A 110 5.57 7.97 -5.93
CA ILE A 110 6.06 8.60 -4.70
C ILE A 110 6.23 10.09 -4.96
N SER A 111 5.72 10.92 -4.06
CA SER A 111 5.84 12.38 -4.11
C SER A 111 6.36 12.95 -2.79
N LYS A 112 7.09 14.07 -2.86
CA LYS A 112 7.39 14.90 -1.69
C LYS A 112 6.25 15.86 -1.34
N TYR A 113 5.36 16.11 -2.30
CA TYR A 113 4.31 17.11 -2.19
C TYR A 113 2.95 16.48 -2.46
N TYR A 114 2.01 16.71 -1.55
CA TYR A 114 0.61 16.38 -1.70
C TYR A 114 -0.19 17.42 -0.93
N LYS A 115 -1.23 17.97 -1.56
CA LYS A 115 -2.14 18.91 -0.89
C LYS A 115 -3.10 18.06 -0.06
N GLU A 116 -2.85 17.99 1.23
CA GLU A 116 -3.70 17.27 2.17
C GLU A 116 -5.13 17.87 2.12
N PRO A 117 -6.18 17.03 2.02
CA PRO A 117 -7.55 17.52 2.12
C PRO A 117 -7.77 18.19 3.48
N SER A 118 -8.55 19.28 3.45
CA SER A 118 -8.88 20.13 4.60
C SER A 118 -9.80 19.43 5.60
#